data_AF-A0A350WQN3-F1
#
_entry.id   AF-A0A350WQN3-F1
#
_cell.length_a   1.000
_cell.length_b   1.000
_cell.length_c   1.000
_cell.angle_alpha   90.00
_cell.angle_beta   90.00
_cell.angle_gamma   90.00
#
_symmetry.space_group_name_H-M   'P 1'
#
loop_
_entity.id
_entity.type
_entity.pdbx_description
1 polymer ?
#
loop_
_entity_poly.entity_id
_entity_poly.type
_entity_poly.pdbx_seq_one_letter_code
_entity_poly.pdbx_strand_id
1 'polypeptide(L)'
;MDFYYGASKALSNITLEIQPQKVTALIGPSGCGKSTFLRCLNRMNDTIPGTRVEGKIFLDGEDIYGADMDVVTLRQKVGMVFQKPNPFPQSIFDNVAFGPRVMGLDVNLNEVVEKSLRDAALW
;
A
#
# COMPACT_ATOMS: atom_id res chain seq x y z
N MET A 1 -12.29 -12.22 4.99
CA MET A 1 -12.79 -10.87 4.69
C MET A 1 -13.49 -10.86 3.35
N ASP A 2 -14.46 -9.96 3.20
CA ASP A 2 -15.19 -9.69 1.97
C ASP A 2 -15.06 -8.21 1.62
N PHE A 3 -15.08 -7.90 0.32
CA PHE A 3 -14.97 -6.52 -0.17
C PHE A 3 -15.98 -6.27 -1.28
N TYR A 4 -16.59 -5.09 -1.23
CA TYR A 4 -17.64 -4.69 -2.16
C TYR A 4 -17.36 -3.33 -2.78
N TYR A 5 -17.70 -3.19 -4.07
CA TYR A 5 -17.90 -1.91 -4.76
C TYR A 5 -19.41 -1.76 -5.00
N GLY A 6 -20.08 -0.95 -4.18
CA GLY A 6 -21.54 -0.88 -4.17
C GLY A 6 -22.14 -2.26 -3.91
N ALA A 7 -22.98 -2.73 -4.84
CA ALA A 7 -23.59 -4.06 -4.77
C ALA A 7 -22.67 -5.19 -5.26
N SER A 8 -21.55 -4.88 -5.94
CA SER A 8 -20.67 -5.88 -6.54
C SER A 8 -19.65 -6.39 -5.52
N LYS A 9 -19.63 -7.71 -5.29
CA LYS A 9 -18.65 -8.37 -4.42
C LYS A 9 -17.37 -8.67 -5.20
N ALA A 10 -16.29 -7.98 -4.87
CA ALA A 10 -15.00 -8.11 -5.55
C ALA A 10 -14.03 -9.08 -4.85
N LEU A 11 -14.14 -9.21 -3.52
CA LEU A 11 -13.41 -10.21 -2.74
C LEU A 11 -14.43 -11.01 -1.92
N SER A 12 -14.26 -12.34 -1.89
CA SER A 12 -15.16 -13.23 -1.18
C SER A 12 -14.39 -14.19 -0.30
N ASN A 13 -14.69 -14.16 1.00
CA ASN A 13 -14.16 -15.03 2.04
C ASN A 13 -12.62 -15.22 1.98
N ILE A 14 -11.89 -14.12 1.86
CA ILE A 14 -10.43 -14.15 1.82
C ILE A 14 -9.88 -14.35 3.23
N THR A 15 -9.12 -15.42 3.42
CA THR A 15 -8.34 -15.69 4.64
C THR A 15 -6.92 -16.00 4.20
N LEU A 16 -5.98 -15.16 4.62
CA LEU A 16 -4.57 -15.26 4.26
C LEU A 16 -3.71 -14.73 5.40
N GLU A 17 -2.62 -15.42 5.69
CA GLU A 17 -1.55 -14.95 6.57
C GLU A 17 -0.34 -14.57 5.72
N ILE A 18 0.12 -13.33 5.84
CA ILE A 18 1.35 -12.86 5.20
C ILE A 18 2.46 -12.93 6.25
N GLN A 19 3.46 -13.77 5.97
CA GLN A 19 4.55 -14.03 6.91
C GLN A 19 5.56 -12.85 6.93
N PRO A 20 6.06 -12.47 8.11
CA PRO A 20 7.07 -11.43 8.21
C PRO A 20 8.34 -11.83 7.44
N GLN A 21 8.98 -10.85 6.80
CA GLN A 21 10.24 -11.02 6.06
C GLN A 21 10.18 -12.08 4.93
N LYS A 22 8.99 -12.37 4.40
CA LYS A 22 8.82 -13.25 3.24
C LYS A 22 8.27 -12.48 2.04
N VAL A 23 8.75 -12.87 0.86
CA VAL A 23 8.14 -12.45 -0.40
C VAL A 23 6.91 -13.32 -0.64
N THR A 24 5.73 -12.69 -0.70
CA THR A 24 4.47 -13.37 -1.02
C THR A 24 3.98 -12.93 -2.39
N ALA A 25 3.80 -13.89 -3.30
CA ALA A 25 3.28 -13.65 -4.63
C ALA A 25 1.76 -13.92 -4.68
N LEU A 26 0.99 -12.94 -5.17
CA LEU A 26 -0.44 -13.12 -5.45
C LEU A 26 -0.67 -13.25 -6.95
N ILE A 27 -0.99 -14.46 -7.42
CA ILE A 27 -1.12 -14.79 -8.84
C ILE A 27 -2.56 -15.18 -9.15
N GLY A 28 -3.07 -14.70 -10.29
CA GLY A 28 -4.40 -15.06 -10.79
C GLY A 28 -4.80 -14.27 -12.03
N PRO A 29 -5.90 -14.64 -12.71
CA PRO A 29 -6.36 -13.98 -13.93
C PRO A 29 -6.64 -12.48 -13.77
N SER A 30 -6.71 -11.74 -14.88
CA SER A 30 -7.16 -10.35 -14.83
C SER A 30 -8.56 -10.25 -14.21
N GLY A 31 -8.81 -9.21 -13.42
CA GLY A 31 -10.12 -9.00 -12.77
C GLY A 31 -10.39 -9.87 -11.53
N CYS A 32 -9.54 -10.82 -11.16
CA CYS A 32 -9.79 -11.72 -10.01
C CYS A 32 -9.64 -11.05 -8.62
N GLY A 33 -9.50 -9.72 -8.54
CA GLY A 33 -9.47 -8.98 -7.27
C GLY A 33 -8.09 -8.69 -6.68
N LYS A 34 -6.97 -9.06 -7.32
CA LYS A 34 -5.61 -8.84 -6.78
C LYS A 34 -5.34 -7.40 -6.33
N SER A 35 -5.58 -6.43 -7.21
CA SER A 35 -5.37 -5.01 -6.90
C SER A 35 -6.35 -4.50 -5.84
N THR A 36 -7.56 -5.06 -5.78
CA THR A 36 -8.52 -4.75 -4.71
C THR A 36 -8.00 -5.26 -3.37
N PHE A 37 -7.49 -6.49 -3.31
CA PHE A 37 -6.88 -7.05 -2.11
C PHE A 37 -5.71 -6.22 -1.61
N LEU A 38 -4.77 -5.84 -2.49
CA LEU A 38 -3.62 -5.01 -2.11
C LEU A 38 -4.05 -3.64 -1.56
N ARG A 39 -5.07 -2.99 -2.15
CA ARG A 39 -5.61 -1.71 -1.63
C ARG A 39 -6.24 -1.85 -0.25
N CYS A 40 -6.77 -3.02 0.10
CA CYS A 40 -7.36 -3.25 1.41
C CYS A 40 -6.29 -3.20 2.52
N LEU A 41 -5.03 -3.54 2.21
CA LEU A 41 -3.93 -3.61 3.19
C LEU A 41 -3.44 -2.24 3.67
N ASN A 42 -3.59 -1.20 2.86
CA ASN A 42 -3.22 0.18 3.21
C ASN A 42 -4.42 1.15 3.20
N ARG A 43 -5.64 0.60 3.17
CA ARG A 43 -6.91 1.32 3.16
C ARG A 43 -6.99 2.39 2.08
N MET A 44 -6.48 2.09 0.89
CA MET A 44 -6.65 2.97 -0.26
C MET A 44 -8.05 2.92 -0.86
N ASN A 45 -8.84 1.91 -0.52
CA ASN A 45 -10.26 1.81 -0.88
C ASN A 45 -11.12 2.88 -0.19
N ASP A 46 -10.70 3.43 0.95
CA ASP A 46 -11.51 4.40 1.72
C ASP A 46 -11.82 5.68 0.94
N THR A 47 -10.99 6.01 -0.06
CA THR A 47 -11.21 7.17 -0.95
C THR A 47 -12.13 6.84 -2.12
N ILE A 48 -12.54 5.58 -2.28
CA ILE A 48 -13.44 5.13 -3.35
C ILE A 48 -14.87 5.08 -2.80
N PRO A 49 -15.80 5.91 -3.33
CA PRO A 49 -17.18 5.95 -2.88
C PRO A 49 -17.89 4.59 -3.00
N GLY A 50 -18.74 4.30 -2.01
CA GLY A 50 -19.57 3.09 -2.02
C GLY A 50 -18.79 1.79 -1.79
N THR A 51 -17.54 1.84 -1.33
CA THR A 51 -16.82 0.64 -0.92
C THR A 51 -17.23 0.19 0.47
N ARG A 52 -17.17 -1.12 0.69
CA ARG A 52 -17.50 -1.72 1.99
C ARG A 52 -16.61 -2.93 2.22
N VAL A 53 -16.14 -3.06 3.45
CA VAL A 53 -15.31 -4.18 3.91
C VAL A 53 -16.06 -4.91 5.02
N GLU A 54 -16.06 -6.24 4.95
CA GLU A 54 -16.56 -7.10 6.03
C GLU A 54 -15.46 -8.07 6.47
N GLY A 55 -15.34 -8.25 7.78
CA GLY A 55 -14.23 -8.99 8.40
C GLY A 55 -13.12 -8.04 8.88
N LYS A 56 -11.95 -8.62 9.17
CA LYS A 56 -10.84 -7.92 9.80
C LYS A 56 -9.55 -8.16 9.03
N ILE A 57 -8.66 -7.17 9.07
CA ILE A 57 -7.28 -7.30 8.59
C ILE A 57 -6.39 -6.81 9.72
N PHE A 58 -5.42 -7.62 10.11
CA PHE A 58 -4.52 -7.28 11.22
C PHE A 58 -3.12 -6.97 10.70
N LEU A 59 -2.52 -5.92 11.24
CA LEU A 59 -1.10 -5.60 11.09
C LEU A 59 -0.51 -5.47 12.49
N ASP A 60 0.52 -6.24 12.80
CA ASP A 60 1.17 -6.26 14.12
C ASP A 60 0.19 -6.48 15.29
N GLY A 61 -0.88 -7.25 15.06
CA GLY A 61 -1.93 -7.54 16.04
C GLY A 61 -3.04 -6.49 16.14
N GLU A 62 -2.94 -5.38 15.42
CA GLU A 62 -3.92 -4.29 15.40
C GLU A 62 -4.86 -4.40 14.19
N ASP A 63 -6.17 -4.26 14.41
CA ASP A 63 -7.16 -4.28 13.33
C ASP A 63 -7.12 -2.96 12.55
N ILE A 64 -6.67 -3.02 11.30
CA ILE A 64 -6.51 -1.81 10.47
C ILE A 64 -7.85 -1.20 10.04
N TYR A 65 -8.96 -1.91 10.17
CA TYR A 65 -10.31 -1.37 9.94
C TYR A 65 -11.01 -0.92 11.24
N GLY A 66 -10.29 -0.91 12.37
CA GLY A 66 -10.78 -0.37 13.63
C GLY A 66 -11.14 1.11 13.55
N ALA A 67 -12.07 1.55 14.41
CA ALA A 67 -12.57 2.93 14.44
C ALA A 67 -11.48 3.97 14.76
N ASP A 68 -10.51 3.57 15.58
CA ASP A 68 -9.42 4.45 16.05
C ASP A 68 -8.16 4.38 15.17
N MET A 69 -8.20 3.64 14.06
CA MET A 69 -7.02 3.46 13.20
C MET A 69 -6.66 4.75 12.46
N ASP A 70 -5.45 5.26 12.70
CA ASP A 70 -4.87 6.33 11.91
C ASP A 70 -4.33 5.80 10.57
N VAL A 71 -5.06 6.11 9.50
CA VAL A 71 -4.71 5.74 8.12
C VAL A 71 -3.39 6.37 7.65
N VAL A 72 -2.97 7.50 8.22
CA VAL A 72 -1.69 8.14 7.87
C VAL A 72 -0.54 7.27 8.37
N THR A 73 -0.56 6.92 9.66
CA THR A 73 0.42 6.02 10.26
C THR A 73 0.41 4.63 9.59
N LEU A 74 -0.76 4.08 9.25
CA LEU A 74 -0.87 2.82 8.51
C LEU A 74 -0.11 2.87 7.17
N ARG A 75 -0.27 3.95 6.40
CA ARG A 75 0.36 4.10 5.07
C ARG A 75 1.86 4.38 5.13
N GLN A 76 2.36 4.85 6.26
CA GLN A 76 3.80 4.92 6.52
C GLN A 76 4.40 3.52 6.71
N LYS A 77 3.64 2.57 7.29
CA LYS A 77 4.05 1.17 7.47
C LYS A 77 3.81 0.31 6.23
N VAL A 78 2.72 0.55 5.49
CA VAL A 78 2.30 -0.23 4.33
C VAL A 78 2.41 0.59 3.05
N GLY A 79 3.60 0.59 2.45
CA GLY A 79 3.88 1.22 1.16
C GLY A 79 3.19 0.52 -0.01
N MET A 80 2.89 1.27 -1.07
CA MET A 80 2.29 0.73 -2.30
C MET A 80 2.92 1.34 -3.55
N VAL A 81 3.32 0.46 -4.47
CA VAL A 81 3.79 0.84 -5.81
C VAL A 81 2.67 0.52 -6.80
N PHE A 82 2.24 1.52 -7.56
CA PHE A 82 1.15 1.36 -8.53
C PHE A 82 1.65 0.80 -9.85
N GLN A 83 0.79 0.03 -10.52
CA GLN A 83 1.07 -0.49 -11.86
C GLN A 83 1.38 0.63 -12.88
N LYS A 84 0.68 1.76 -12.78
CA LYS A 84 0.98 2.97 -13.55
C LYS A 84 1.79 3.91 -12.65
N PRO A 85 2.97 4.39 -13.08
CA PRO A 85 3.74 5.34 -12.30
C PRO A 85 2.95 6.66 -12.18
N ASN A 86 3.03 7.29 -11.00
CA ASN A 86 2.36 8.55 -10.71
C ASN A 86 3.33 9.51 -10.00
N PRO A 87 4.40 9.98 -10.68
CA PRO A 87 5.33 10.92 -10.08
C PRO A 87 4.68 12.29 -9.86
N PHE A 88 5.14 13.01 -8.85
CA PHE A 88 4.81 14.41 -8.65
C PHE A 88 5.44 15.27 -9.75
N PRO A 89 4.84 16.45 -10.08
CA PRO A 89 5.40 17.41 -11.03
C PRO A 89 6.62 18.14 -10.44
N GLN A 90 7.66 17.37 -10.13
CA GLN A 90 8.90 17.74 -9.46
C GLN A 90 10.08 16.97 -10.06
N SER A 91 11.29 17.26 -9.61
CA SER A 91 12.49 16.54 -10.05
C SER A 91 12.45 15.05 -9.66
N ILE A 92 13.26 14.21 -10.31
CA ILE A 92 13.45 12.80 -9.92
C ILE A 92 13.95 12.73 -8.48
N PHE A 93 14.91 13.59 -8.12
CA PHE A 93 15.44 13.67 -6.77
C PHE A 93 14.33 13.94 -5.75
N ASP A 94 13.49 14.95 -5.99
CA ASP A 94 12.43 15.33 -5.05
C ASP A 94 11.34 14.27 -4.95
N ASN A 95 11.04 13.55 -6.04
CA ASN A 95 10.12 12.42 -6.01
C ASN A 95 10.61 11.30 -5.08
N VAL A 96 11.91 10.96 -5.13
CA VAL A 96 12.50 9.91 -4.28
C VAL A 96 12.69 10.41 -2.84
N ALA A 97 13.13 11.65 -2.65
CA ALA A 97 13.33 12.27 -1.34
C ALA A 97 12.01 12.57 -0.61
N PHE A 98 10.87 12.56 -1.31
CA PHE A 98 9.56 12.89 -0.75
C PHE A 98 9.21 12.04 0.49
N GLY A 99 9.38 10.72 0.39
CA GLY A 99 9.06 9.78 1.49
C GLY A 99 9.82 10.10 2.78
N PRO A 100 11.17 10.09 2.76
CA PRO A 100 11.99 10.44 3.93
C PRO A 100 11.68 11.82 4.51
N ARG A 101 11.43 12.83 3.66
CA ARG A 101 11.06 14.19 4.12
C ARG A 101 9.72 14.19 4.86
N VAL A 102 8.69 13.55 4.31
CA VAL A 102 7.35 13.49 4.92
C VAL A 102 7.37 12.69 6.22
N MET A 103 8.21 11.67 6.31
CA MET A 103 8.42 10.89 7.52
C MET A 103 9.31 11.60 8.56
N GLY A 104 9.91 12.75 8.21
CA GLY A 104 10.82 13.47 9.09
C GLY A 104 12.08 12.67 9.46
N LEU A 105 12.56 11.81 8.55
CA LEU A 105 13.74 10.99 8.80
C LEU A 105 15.00 11.85 8.80
N ASP A 106 15.83 11.70 9.83
CA ASP A 106 17.16 12.30 9.91
C ASP A 106 18.16 11.41 9.15
N VAL A 107 18.21 11.59 7.83
CA VAL A 107 19.05 10.80 6.92
C VAL A 107 19.70 11.69 5.87
N ASN A 108 20.85 11.28 5.34
CA ASN A 108 21.46 11.94 4.19
C ASN A 108 20.62 11.66 2.93
N LEU A 109 19.77 12.62 2.55
CA LEU A 109 18.88 12.48 1.40
C LEU A 109 19.64 12.20 0.09
N ASN A 110 20.85 12.74 -0.10
CA ASN A 110 21.63 12.49 -1.31
C ASN A 110 22.01 11.02 -1.42
N GLU A 111 22.49 10.41 -0.32
CA GLU A 111 22.86 8.99 -0.29
C GLU A 111 21.64 8.09 -0.48
N VAL A 112 20.53 8.40 0.17
CA VAL A 112 19.28 7.62 0.04
C VAL A 112 18.76 7.68 -1.39
N VAL A 113 18.73 8.86 -2.00
CA VAL A 113 18.26 9.04 -3.38
C VAL A 113 19.17 8.32 -4.36
N GLU A 114 20.49 8.53 -4.29
CA GLU A 114 21.45 7.87 -5.18
C GLU A 114 21.35 6.35 -5.07
N LYS A 115 21.35 5.81 -3.84
CA LYS A 115 21.20 4.38 -3.60
C LYS A 115 19.91 3.83 -4.21
N SER A 116 18.78 4.50 -3.98
CA SER A 116 17.47 4.07 -4.49
C SER A 116 17.44 4.05 -6.03
N LEU A 117 18.06 5.04 -6.69
CA LEU A 117 18.13 5.11 -8.14
C LEU A 117 19.06 4.03 -8.72
N ARG A 118 20.19 3.74 -8.06
CA ARG A 118 21.09 2.65 -8.44
C ARG A 118 20.43 1.28 -8.30
N ASP A 119 19.76 1.02 -7.17
CA ASP A 119 19.05 -0.24 -6.91
C ASP A 119 17.91 -0.46 -7.93
N ALA A 120 17.34 0.62 -8.47
CA ALA A 120 16.33 0.59 -9.53
C ALA A 120 16.91 0.58 -10.96
N ALA A 121 18.24 0.59 -11.13
CA ALA A 121 18.94 0.71 -12.43
C ALA A 121 18.56 1.97 -13.24
N LEU A 122 18.41 3.10 -12.55
CA LEU A 122 18.03 4.42 -13.11
C LEU A 122 19.11 5.51 -12.94
N TRP A 123 20.34 5.13 -12.60
CA TRP A 123 21.48 6.03 -12.36
C TRP A 123 22.58 5.83 -13.41
#